data_AF-A0A6J1GCS5-F1
#
_entry.id   AF-A0A6J1GCS5-F1
#
_cell.length_a   1.000
_cell.length_b   1.000
_cell.length_c   1.000
_cell.angle_alpha   90.00
_cell.angle_beta   90.00
_cell.angle_gamma   90.00
#
_symmetry.space_group_name_H-M   'P 1'
#
loop_
_entity.id
_entity.type
_entity.pdbx_description
1 polymer ?
#
loop_
_entity_poly.entity_id
_entity_poly.type
_entity_poly.pdbx_seq_one_letter_code
_entity_poly.pdbx_strand_id
1 'polypeptide(L)'
;MQICAGGDFLKRSITSGSEGTIAASLPRDIHGAPPDSLLVKISEVIGSFRSLRKMTLFWCRIVDEMRRFWSEEQYIPGIPIDEIPDLNSCLLYQRFQVINCCLSRKRRHEIASDSLDVVLRVASSNTESGTSEVTVPANSLLYARLNNGELALRLGADCPFSNLTMLETGEKVYSPITQEGPLLTEDVIKETEEFVLRTGSVGAGCSQLLSDMQAFKAANPGCILEDFVRWHSPPDWTEPEPSNGSVHSSIASDSRGQLSSRMQKEGNLWRELWDTSKAVPAVKQTPLFDEDLVVEGILTDLEDLPTTELYGPLFLSLLGLGFVMAEAKLAEDNNLSKLFYECKDYVVATCQGSSWNNKVDDICQVYETVETMMVNPDEILKAMKQAEESNMTTSVLKRRFKKLSLNLVGKDEQTKKSSPRNANSDERLSSSTQSFSSFFDSKSSLFAKKPPKPESTSATPVENGWTLV
;
A
#
# COMPACT_ATOMS: atom_id res chain seq x y z
N MET A 1 19.39 2.56 -26.61
CA MET A 1 19.24 1.49 -25.61
C MET A 1 18.23 0.50 -26.18
N GLN A 2 18.74 -0.57 -26.79
CA GLN A 2 17.90 -1.62 -27.36
C GLN A 2 17.53 -2.54 -26.20
N ILE A 3 16.26 -2.52 -25.79
CA ILE A 3 15.76 -3.48 -24.79
C ILE A 3 16.06 -4.87 -25.36
N CYS A 4 16.73 -5.72 -24.58
CA CYS A 4 17.19 -7.04 -24.99
C CYS A 4 16.02 -8.03 -25.22
N ALA A 5 15.10 -7.73 -26.14
CA ALA A 5 14.04 -8.64 -26.60
C ALA A 5 14.42 -9.38 -27.88
N GLY A 6 15.72 -9.41 -28.22
CA GLY A 6 16.24 -10.02 -29.45
C GLY A 6 16.51 -11.52 -29.37
N GLY A 7 16.32 -12.16 -28.21
CA GLY A 7 16.52 -13.60 -28.05
C GLY A 7 15.28 -14.38 -28.52
N ASP A 8 15.48 -15.37 -29.38
CA ASP A 8 14.43 -16.32 -29.85
C ASP A 8 13.81 -17.16 -28.71
N PHE A 9 14.23 -16.93 -27.47
CA PHE A 9 13.87 -17.68 -26.27
C PHE A 9 12.55 -17.26 -25.59
N LEU A 10 12.05 -16.04 -25.82
CA LEU A 10 10.82 -15.51 -25.16
C LEU A 10 9.49 -16.10 -25.69
N LYS A 11 9.51 -17.25 -26.39
CA LYS A 11 8.28 -17.89 -26.89
C LYS A 11 7.67 -18.83 -25.85
N ARG A 12 6.51 -18.44 -25.29
CA ARG A 12 5.66 -19.27 -24.41
C ARG A 12 5.26 -20.60 -25.09
N SER A 13 5.41 -21.72 -24.37
CA SER A 13 4.51 -22.88 -24.55
C SER A 13 3.42 -22.79 -23.49
N ILE A 14 2.16 -22.70 -23.91
CA ILE A 14 1.01 -22.66 -23.01
C ILE A 14 0.83 -24.06 -22.40
N THR A 15 1.28 -24.23 -21.15
CA THR A 15 0.89 -25.36 -20.31
C THR A 15 0.29 -24.81 -19.03
N SER A 16 -1.01 -25.05 -18.86
CA SER A 16 -1.76 -24.83 -17.62
C SER A 16 -1.18 -25.72 -16.52
N GLY A 17 -0.67 -25.10 -15.46
CA GLY A 17 -0.11 -25.78 -14.30
C GLY A 17 -0.52 -25.06 -13.02
N SER A 18 -1.08 -25.84 -12.09
CA SER A 18 -1.66 -25.48 -10.79
C SER A 18 -0.71 -24.75 -9.84
N GLU A 19 -1.32 -23.99 -8.92
CA GLU A 19 -0.76 -23.25 -7.80
C GLU A 19 0.24 -24.01 -6.91
N GLY A 20 1.19 -23.23 -6.39
CA GLY A 20 1.87 -23.48 -5.12
C GLY A 20 3.26 -24.08 -5.23
N THR A 21 4.30 -23.27 -4.95
CA THR A 21 5.51 -23.59 -4.15
C THR A 21 6.69 -22.68 -4.57
N ILE A 22 6.96 -21.60 -3.81
CA ILE A 22 8.29 -20.97 -3.51
C ILE A 22 9.27 -20.64 -4.68
N ALA A 23 8.92 -20.84 -5.96
CA ALA A 23 9.83 -20.69 -7.09
C ALA A 23 9.53 -19.43 -7.91
N ALA A 24 9.94 -18.26 -7.39
CA ALA A 24 10.32 -17.05 -8.14
C ALA A 24 10.46 -15.84 -7.18
N SER A 25 11.47 -15.85 -6.28
CA SER A 25 11.73 -14.66 -5.45
C SER A 25 12.24 -13.48 -6.28
N LEU A 26 12.92 -13.77 -7.40
CA LEU A 26 13.71 -12.77 -8.11
C LEU A 26 12.91 -11.55 -8.57
N PRO A 27 11.73 -11.67 -9.22
CA PRO A 27 10.97 -10.50 -9.64
C PRO A 27 10.68 -9.56 -8.47
N ARG A 28 10.38 -10.08 -7.28
CA ARG A 28 10.20 -9.26 -6.07
C ARG A 28 11.53 -8.68 -5.58
N ASP A 29 12.59 -9.48 -5.57
CA ASP A 29 13.92 -9.06 -5.09
C ASP A 29 14.53 -7.92 -5.90
N ILE A 30 14.13 -7.78 -7.18
CA ILE A 30 14.58 -6.70 -8.08
C ILE A 30 13.52 -5.63 -8.33
N HIS A 31 12.40 -5.63 -7.60
CA HIS A 31 11.25 -4.74 -7.81
C HIS A 31 10.70 -4.76 -9.25
N GLY A 32 10.64 -5.93 -9.89
CA GLY A 32 9.93 -6.17 -11.15
C GLY A 32 8.46 -6.55 -10.93
N ALA A 33 7.67 -6.58 -12.00
CA ALA A 33 6.28 -7.05 -11.93
C ALA A 33 6.17 -8.59 -11.92
N PRO A 34 5.06 -9.15 -11.42
CA PRO A 34 4.82 -10.60 -11.46
C PRO A 34 4.89 -11.16 -12.90
N PRO A 35 5.52 -12.34 -13.13
CA PRO A 35 5.75 -12.90 -14.47
C PRO A 35 4.53 -13.03 -15.38
N ASP A 36 3.34 -13.29 -14.81
CA ASP A 36 2.10 -13.47 -15.57
C ASP A 36 1.25 -12.19 -15.71
N SER A 37 1.74 -11.07 -15.18
CA SER A 37 1.05 -9.79 -15.21
C SER A 37 0.93 -9.19 -16.62
N LEU A 38 -0.03 -8.29 -16.77
CA LEU A 38 -0.15 -7.45 -17.96
C LEU A 38 1.13 -6.66 -18.24
N LEU A 39 1.80 -6.15 -17.20
CA LEU A 39 2.96 -5.30 -17.38
C LEU A 39 4.14 -6.05 -18.02
N VAL A 40 4.35 -7.31 -17.65
CA VAL A 40 5.37 -8.16 -18.30
C VAL A 40 5.05 -8.36 -19.78
N LYS A 41 3.80 -8.64 -20.14
CA LYS A 41 3.38 -8.77 -21.55
C LYS A 41 3.56 -7.48 -22.34
N ILE A 42 3.22 -6.34 -21.76
CA ILE A 42 3.48 -5.01 -22.34
C ILE A 42 4.99 -4.84 -22.58
N SER A 43 5.80 -5.25 -21.60
CA SER A 43 7.26 -5.15 -21.68
C SER A 43 7.81 -5.99 -22.83
N GLU A 44 7.33 -7.22 -23.04
CA GLU A 44 7.71 -8.09 -24.16
C GLU A 44 7.41 -7.42 -25.51
N VAL A 45 6.20 -6.88 -25.67
CA VAL A 45 5.79 -6.22 -26.92
C VAL A 45 6.62 -4.96 -27.17
N ILE A 46 6.78 -4.09 -26.17
CA ILE A 46 7.59 -2.87 -26.26
C ILE A 46 9.04 -3.22 -26.60
N GLY A 47 9.60 -4.22 -25.93
CA GLY A 47 10.96 -4.68 -26.16
C GLY A 47 11.19 -5.16 -27.59
N SER A 48 10.18 -5.75 -28.23
CA SER A 48 10.27 -6.25 -29.61
C SER A 48 10.38 -5.13 -30.66
N PHE A 49 10.04 -3.89 -30.32
CA PHE A 49 10.14 -2.77 -31.24
C PHE A 49 11.58 -2.28 -31.39
N ARG A 50 11.96 -1.90 -32.61
CA ARG A 50 13.28 -1.30 -32.92
C ARG A 50 13.26 0.23 -32.99
N SER A 51 12.11 0.85 -32.73
CA SER A 51 11.92 2.29 -32.88
C SER A 51 11.22 2.84 -31.65
N LEU A 52 11.83 3.87 -31.07
CA LEU A 52 11.25 4.66 -29.97
C LEU A 52 9.83 5.12 -30.30
N ARG A 53 9.60 5.62 -31.52
CA ARG A 53 8.27 6.05 -31.98
C ARG A 53 7.23 4.93 -31.90
N LYS A 54 7.58 3.69 -32.24
CA LYS A 54 6.64 2.56 -32.15
C LYS A 54 6.36 2.18 -30.70
N MET A 55 7.37 2.23 -29.84
CA MET A 55 7.22 2.00 -28.40
C MET A 55 6.29 3.03 -27.77
N THR A 56 6.51 4.32 -28.06
CA THR A 56 5.66 5.41 -27.56
C THR A 56 4.23 5.28 -28.06
N LEU A 57 4.02 5.07 -29.37
CA LEU A 57 2.66 4.90 -29.91
C LEU A 57 1.93 3.70 -29.29
N PHE A 58 2.63 2.60 -29.05
CA PHE A 58 2.05 1.45 -28.37
C PHE A 58 1.69 1.77 -26.92
N TRP A 59 2.57 2.46 -26.18
CA TRP A 59 2.29 2.90 -24.82
C TRP A 59 1.05 3.80 -24.74
N CYS A 60 0.94 4.81 -25.61
CA CYS A 60 -0.25 5.67 -25.68
C CYS A 60 -1.52 4.85 -25.88
N ARG A 61 -1.49 3.82 -26.75
CA ARG A 61 -2.62 2.92 -26.94
C ARG A 61 -2.96 2.08 -25.70
N ILE A 62 -1.97 1.68 -24.91
CA ILE A 62 -2.21 1.00 -23.64
C ILE A 62 -2.92 1.94 -22.66
N VAL A 63 -2.46 3.19 -22.54
CA VAL A 63 -3.10 4.18 -21.65
C VAL A 63 -4.53 4.50 -22.11
N ASP A 64 -4.76 4.69 -23.42
CA ASP A 64 -6.10 4.85 -24.00
C ASP A 64 -7.03 3.69 -23.61
N GLU A 65 -6.55 2.45 -23.74
CA GLU A 65 -7.32 1.27 -23.37
C GLU A 65 -7.58 1.21 -21.86
N MET A 66 -6.59 1.51 -21.02
CA MET A 66 -6.79 1.56 -19.56
C MET A 66 -7.86 2.57 -19.16
N ARG A 67 -7.87 3.74 -19.81
CA ARG A 67 -8.93 4.76 -19.63
C ARG A 67 -10.28 4.24 -20.12
N ARG A 68 -10.32 3.50 -21.23
CA ARG A 68 -11.53 2.81 -21.70
C ARG A 68 -12.04 1.80 -20.67
N PHE A 69 -11.18 0.94 -20.15
CA PHE A 69 -11.52 -0.04 -19.11
C PHE A 69 -12.11 0.63 -17.87
N TRP A 70 -11.51 1.74 -17.40
CA TRP A 70 -12.05 2.52 -16.29
C TRP A 70 -13.45 3.10 -16.60
N SER A 71 -13.62 3.78 -17.74
CA SER A 71 -14.90 4.39 -18.12
C SER A 71 -16.03 3.37 -18.39
N GLU A 72 -15.68 2.16 -18.82
CA GLU A 72 -16.63 1.05 -19.01
C GLU A 72 -16.81 0.20 -17.74
N GLU A 73 -16.21 0.60 -16.61
CA GLU A 73 -16.24 -0.12 -15.34
C GLU A 73 -15.81 -1.59 -15.47
N GLN A 74 -14.79 -1.85 -16.28
CA GLN A 74 -14.19 -3.16 -16.49
C GLN A 74 -12.80 -3.23 -15.86
N TYR A 75 -12.49 -4.40 -15.29
CA TYR A 75 -11.16 -4.65 -14.74
C TYR A 75 -10.11 -4.75 -15.85
N ILE A 76 -8.94 -4.19 -15.59
CA ILE A 76 -7.76 -4.33 -16.43
C ILE A 76 -7.32 -5.82 -16.40
N PRO A 77 -7.29 -6.51 -17.55
CA PRO A 77 -6.96 -7.93 -17.59
C PRO A 77 -5.50 -8.21 -17.18
N GLY A 78 -5.27 -9.25 -16.39
CA GLY A 78 -3.92 -9.63 -15.95
C GLY A 78 -3.38 -8.76 -14.81
N ILE A 79 -4.25 -7.99 -14.16
CA ILE A 79 -4.01 -7.28 -12.90
C ILE A 79 -5.00 -7.85 -11.85
N PRO A 80 -4.59 -8.08 -10.59
CA PRO A 80 -5.50 -8.51 -9.52
C PRO A 80 -6.70 -7.57 -9.37
N ILE A 81 -7.84 -8.13 -8.93
CA ILE A 81 -9.14 -7.43 -8.94
C ILE A 81 -9.33 -6.52 -7.71
N ASP A 82 -9.02 -7.01 -6.52
CA ASP A 82 -9.28 -6.30 -5.25
C ASP A 82 -8.11 -6.51 -4.26
N GLU A 83 -6.88 -6.53 -4.79
CA GLU A 83 -5.68 -6.61 -3.97
C GLU A 83 -5.07 -5.21 -3.78
N ILE A 84 -4.60 -4.93 -2.57
CA ILE A 84 -3.85 -3.71 -2.29
C ILE A 84 -2.52 -3.70 -3.07
N PRO A 85 -1.96 -2.53 -3.38
CA PRO A 85 -0.68 -2.41 -4.09
C PRO A 85 0.44 -3.21 -3.41
N ASP A 86 1.16 -4.02 -4.20
CA ASP A 86 2.29 -4.80 -3.70
C ASP A 86 3.57 -3.97 -3.73
N LEU A 87 4.03 -3.54 -2.56
CA LEU A 87 5.25 -2.73 -2.41
C LEU A 87 6.54 -3.46 -2.83
N ASN A 88 6.50 -4.78 -3.02
CA ASN A 88 7.63 -5.54 -3.57
C ASN A 88 7.66 -5.52 -5.11
N SER A 89 6.60 -5.03 -5.76
CA SER A 89 6.53 -4.87 -7.21
C SER A 89 6.91 -3.44 -7.62
N CYS A 90 7.27 -3.23 -8.89
CA CYS A 90 7.55 -1.88 -9.39
C CYS A 90 6.35 -0.93 -9.23
N LEU A 91 6.64 0.37 -9.03
CA LEU A 91 5.62 1.42 -8.91
C LEU A 91 4.61 1.43 -10.07
N LEU A 92 5.06 1.16 -11.30
CA LEU A 92 4.17 1.12 -12.46
C LEU A 92 3.10 0.01 -12.33
N TYR A 93 3.48 -1.16 -11.81
CA TYR A 93 2.55 -2.24 -11.54
C TYR A 93 1.63 -1.92 -10.36
N GLN A 94 2.17 -1.31 -9.29
CA GLN A 94 1.37 -0.84 -8.16
C GLN A 94 0.25 0.11 -8.60
N ARG A 95 0.56 1.08 -9.48
CA ARG A 95 -0.43 1.99 -10.06
C ARG A 95 -1.53 1.26 -10.86
N PHE A 96 -1.18 0.18 -11.56
CA PHE A 96 -2.18 -0.65 -12.24
C PHE A 96 -3.10 -1.38 -11.25
N GLN A 97 -2.54 -1.89 -10.14
CA GLN A 97 -3.32 -2.52 -9.07
C GLN A 97 -4.32 -1.54 -8.43
N VAL A 98 -3.90 -0.29 -8.22
CA VAL A 98 -4.78 0.77 -7.69
C VAL A 98 -6.03 0.91 -8.55
N ILE A 99 -5.92 0.93 -9.87
CA ILE A 99 -7.07 1.11 -10.77
C ILE A 99 -8.13 0.00 -10.58
N ASN A 100 -7.71 -1.26 -10.55
CA ASN A 100 -8.65 -2.37 -10.33
C ASN A 100 -9.24 -2.36 -8.92
N CYS A 101 -8.42 -2.09 -7.90
CA CYS A 101 -8.89 -2.04 -6.51
C CYS A 101 -9.89 -0.88 -6.31
N CYS A 102 -9.65 0.30 -6.90
CA CYS A 102 -10.60 1.41 -6.94
C CYS A 102 -11.94 0.99 -7.55
N LEU A 103 -11.94 0.26 -8.67
CA LEU A 103 -13.17 -0.23 -9.29
C LEU A 103 -13.92 -1.20 -8.35
N SER A 104 -13.21 -2.09 -7.67
CA SER A 104 -13.79 -3.00 -6.68
C SER A 104 -14.40 -2.25 -5.49
N ARG A 105 -13.72 -1.21 -5.00
CA ARG A 105 -14.24 -0.32 -3.94
C ARG A 105 -15.51 0.40 -4.36
N LYS A 106 -15.55 0.99 -5.56
CA LYS A 106 -16.75 1.64 -6.11
C LYS A 106 -17.94 0.68 -6.15
N ARG A 107 -17.75 -0.52 -6.68
CA ARG A 107 -18.80 -1.56 -6.73
C ARG A 107 -19.27 -1.98 -5.33
N ARG A 108 -18.35 -2.14 -4.37
CA ARG A 108 -18.71 -2.48 -2.99
C ARG A 108 -19.48 -1.34 -2.31
N HIS A 109 -19.12 -0.08 -2.59
CA HIS A 109 -19.84 1.09 -2.12
C HIS A 109 -21.27 1.15 -2.67
N GLU A 110 -21.45 0.93 -3.98
CA GLU A 110 -22.78 0.87 -4.62
C GLU A 110 -23.67 -0.21 -4.00
N ILE A 111 -23.15 -1.44 -3.88
CA ILE A 111 -23.89 -2.55 -3.26
C ILE A 111 -24.28 -2.21 -1.82
N ALA A 112 -23.37 -1.61 -1.05
CA ALA A 112 -23.63 -1.25 0.32
C ALA A 112 -24.61 -0.08 0.44
N SER A 113 -24.60 0.88 -0.49
CA SER A 113 -25.59 1.96 -0.58
C SER A 113 -26.98 1.41 -0.92
N ASP A 114 -27.09 0.53 -1.91
CA ASP A 114 -28.36 -0.12 -2.28
C ASP A 114 -28.93 -0.95 -1.12
N SER A 115 -28.08 -1.71 -0.45
CA SER A 115 -28.44 -2.48 0.75
C SER A 115 -28.99 -1.58 1.86
N LEU A 116 -28.33 -0.45 2.13
CA LEU A 116 -28.79 0.52 3.12
C LEU A 116 -30.13 1.16 2.72
N ASP A 117 -30.31 1.51 1.45
CA ASP A 117 -31.55 2.12 0.96
C ASP A 117 -32.73 1.13 1.02
N VAL A 118 -32.49 -0.17 0.83
CA VAL A 118 -33.48 -1.23 1.10
C VAL A 118 -33.85 -1.28 2.59
N VAL A 119 -32.85 -1.30 3.49
CA VAL A 119 -33.07 -1.30 4.96
C VAL A 119 -33.92 -0.11 5.40
N LEU A 120 -33.62 1.10 4.89
CA LEU A 120 -34.36 2.32 5.23
C LEU A 120 -35.80 2.30 4.71
N ARG A 121 -36.05 1.78 3.51
CA ARG A 121 -37.42 1.63 2.97
C ARG A 121 -38.24 0.66 3.79
N VAL A 122 -37.69 -0.52 4.13
CA VAL A 122 -38.40 -1.53 4.94
C VAL A 122 -38.72 -0.97 6.33
N ALA A 123 -37.75 -0.33 6.98
CA ALA A 123 -37.95 0.29 8.29
C ALA A 123 -39.06 1.36 8.30
N SER A 124 -39.15 2.14 7.22
CA SER A 124 -40.20 3.16 7.08
C SER A 124 -41.59 2.54 6.86
N SER A 125 -41.67 1.45 6.08
CA SER A 125 -42.94 0.77 5.75
C SER A 125 -43.56 -0.03 6.90
N ASN A 126 -42.75 -0.54 7.84
CA ASN A 126 -43.25 -1.27 9.02
C ASN A 126 -44.03 -0.37 10.02
N THR A 127 -44.08 0.94 9.77
CA THR A 127 -44.87 1.90 10.55
C THR A 127 -46.33 1.97 10.07
N GLU A 128 -46.66 1.42 8.88
CA GLU A 128 -48.01 1.39 8.32
C GLU A 128 -48.39 -0.06 7.93
N SER A 129 -49.27 -0.68 8.71
CA SER A 129 -49.72 -2.05 8.48
C SER A 129 -50.43 -2.23 7.13
N GLY A 130 -50.01 -3.23 6.33
CA GLY A 130 -50.87 -3.86 5.32
C GLY A 130 -50.19 -4.24 4.00
N THR A 131 -49.82 -5.52 3.88
CA THR A 131 -49.68 -6.29 2.62
C THR A 131 -48.84 -5.70 1.47
N SER A 132 -47.63 -6.23 1.28
CA SER A 132 -47.09 -6.54 -0.04
C SER A 132 -46.04 -7.65 0.08
N GLU A 133 -46.18 -8.67 -0.75
CA GLU A 133 -45.23 -9.78 -0.93
C GLU A 133 -43.92 -9.23 -1.53
N VAL A 134 -43.01 -8.79 -0.67
CA VAL A 134 -41.59 -8.69 -0.99
C VAL A 134 -40.87 -9.64 -0.05
N THR A 135 -40.46 -10.78 -0.59
CA THR A 135 -39.73 -11.82 0.13
C THR A 135 -38.29 -11.36 0.39
N VAL A 136 -38.10 -10.46 1.37
CA VAL A 136 -36.81 -10.21 2.01
C VAL A 136 -36.93 -10.73 3.45
N PRO A 137 -35.95 -11.51 3.97
CA PRO A 137 -36.10 -12.09 5.30
C PRO A 137 -36.21 -10.98 6.36
N ALA A 138 -37.27 -11.01 7.16
CA ALA A 138 -37.53 -10.10 8.28
C ALA A 138 -36.43 -10.08 9.36
N ASN A 139 -35.38 -10.90 9.24
CA ASN A 139 -34.22 -10.96 10.13
C ASN A 139 -33.13 -9.91 9.84
N SER A 140 -33.32 -9.00 8.86
CA SER A 140 -32.26 -8.06 8.47
C SER A 140 -32.27 -6.71 9.20
N LEU A 141 -33.35 -6.35 9.91
CA LEU A 141 -33.42 -5.10 10.67
C LEU A 141 -32.92 -5.33 12.09
N LEU A 142 -31.81 -4.69 12.45
CA LEU A 142 -31.21 -4.78 13.77
C LEU A 142 -31.56 -3.53 14.58
N TYR A 143 -32.09 -3.70 15.78
CA TYR A 143 -32.43 -2.60 16.69
C TYR A 143 -31.57 -2.64 17.95
N ALA A 144 -31.44 -1.48 18.61
CA ALA A 144 -30.90 -1.33 19.96
C ALA A 144 -31.93 -0.64 20.84
N ARG A 145 -32.07 -1.10 22.09
CA ARG A 145 -32.88 -0.41 23.10
C ARG A 145 -32.08 0.72 23.73
N LEU A 146 -32.64 1.93 23.71
CA LEU A 146 -32.09 3.10 24.37
C LEU A 146 -32.50 3.14 25.86
N ASN A 147 -31.84 3.98 26.65
CA ASN A 147 -32.14 4.14 28.09
C ASN A 147 -33.57 4.63 28.38
N ASN A 148 -34.19 5.33 27.43
CA ASN A 148 -35.59 5.76 27.50
C ASN A 148 -36.59 4.65 27.11
N GLY A 149 -36.11 3.45 26.76
CA GLY A 149 -36.91 2.30 26.33
C GLY A 149 -37.26 2.28 24.84
N GLU A 150 -36.94 3.33 24.08
CA GLU A 150 -37.18 3.39 22.64
C GLU A 150 -36.25 2.44 21.87
N LEU A 151 -36.73 1.91 20.74
CA LEU A 151 -35.94 1.09 19.85
C LEU A 151 -35.37 1.96 18.73
N ALA A 152 -34.04 1.99 18.61
CA ALA A 152 -33.33 2.67 17.54
C ALA A 152 -32.78 1.66 16.55
N LEU A 153 -32.94 1.93 15.25
CA LEU A 153 -32.41 1.09 14.18
C LEU A 153 -30.88 1.23 14.11
N ARG A 154 -30.17 0.11 13.99
CA ARG A 154 -28.73 0.06 13.78
C ARG A 154 -28.44 0.14 12.29
N LEU A 155 -27.64 1.12 11.89
CA LEU A 155 -27.24 1.32 10.49
C LEU A 155 -25.77 1.00 10.32
N GLY A 156 -25.44 0.16 9.32
CA GLY A 156 -24.05 -0.26 9.08
C GLY A 156 -23.48 -1.16 10.17
N ALA A 157 -24.32 -1.91 10.91
CA ALA A 157 -23.85 -2.95 11.82
C ALA A 157 -23.50 -4.23 11.02
N ASP A 158 -22.28 -4.72 11.17
CA ASP A 158 -21.79 -5.92 10.47
C ASP A 158 -22.08 -7.18 11.31
N CYS A 159 -21.36 -7.34 12.42
CA CYS A 159 -21.48 -8.51 13.28
C CYS A 159 -21.39 -8.13 14.78
N PRO A 160 -21.97 -8.93 15.69
CA PRO A 160 -21.79 -8.72 17.12
C PRO A 160 -20.31 -8.78 17.52
N PHE A 161 -19.84 -7.80 18.31
CA PHE A 161 -18.45 -7.75 18.76
C PHE A 161 -18.27 -8.53 20.06
N SER A 162 -17.78 -9.78 19.94
CA SER A 162 -17.54 -10.66 21.08
C SER A 162 -18.78 -10.77 21.99
N ASN A 163 -18.58 -10.87 23.31
CA ASN A 163 -19.60 -10.77 24.35
C ASN A 163 -19.74 -9.35 24.92
N LEU A 164 -19.28 -8.33 24.19
CA LEU A 164 -19.25 -6.96 24.69
C LEU A 164 -20.67 -6.35 24.69
N THR A 165 -21.00 -5.69 25.79
CA THR A 165 -22.26 -4.95 25.98
C THR A 165 -21.97 -3.47 26.24
N MET A 166 -22.86 -2.61 25.75
CA MET A 166 -22.84 -1.17 25.96
C MET A 166 -23.01 -0.86 27.44
N LEU A 167 -22.18 0.06 27.96
CA LEU A 167 -22.12 0.32 29.41
C LEU A 167 -23.40 0.95 29.98
N GLU A 168 -24.09 1.77 29.18
CA GLU A 168 -25.29 2.49 29.62
C GLU A 168 -26.58 1.70 29.38
N THR A 169 -26.72 1.10 28.19
CA THR A 169 -27.97 0.42 27.78
C THR A 169 -27.98 -1.07 28.08
N GLY A 170 -26.81 -1.71 28.27
CA GLY A 170 -26.67 -3.16 28.41
C GLY A 170 -26.89 -3.96 27.12
N GLU A 171 -27.19 -3.30 26.00
CA GLU A 171 -27.36 -3.91 24.69
C GLU A 171 -26.03 -4.41 24.12
N LYS A 172 -26.07 -5.37 23.19
CA LYS A 172 -24.84 -5.88 22.54
C LYS A 172 -24.14 -4.78 21.72
N VAL A 173 -22.81 -4.79 21.74
CA VAL A 173 -22.01 -3.99 20.80
C VAL A 173 -21.89 -4.76 19.48
N TYR A 174 -22.02 -4.03 18.38
CA TYR A 174 -21.78 -4.52 17.03
C TYR A 174 -20.56 -3.82 16.43
N SER A 175 -19.72 -4.57 15.73
CA SER A 175 -18.69 -4.01 14.87
C SER A 175 -19.38 -3.23 13.73
N PRO A 176 -19.08 -1.94 13.55
CA PRO A 176 -19.56 -1.18 12.41
C PRO A 176 -18.83 -1.57 11.13
N ILE A 177 -19.51 -1.44 10.00
CA ILE A 177 -18.85 -1.32 8.69
C ILE A 177 -18.17 0.05 8.66
N THR A 178 -16.85 0.08 8.45
CA THR A 178 -16.04 1.30 8.36
C THR A 178 -15.65 1.60 6.92
N GLN A 179 -15.30 2.86 6.64
CA GLN A 179 -14.65 3.20 5.37
C GLN A 179 -13.27 2.56 5.29
N GLU A 180 -12.89 2.16 4.08
CA GLU A 180 -11.54 1.69 3.80
C GLU A 180 -10.54 2.84 3.80
N GLY A 181 -9.34 2.56 4.30
CA GLY A 181 -8.22 3.49 4.25
C GLY A 181 -7.68 3.70 2.82
N PRO A 182 -6.81 4.70 2.63
CA PRO A 182 -6.23 5.01 1.32
C PRO A 182 -5.40 3.84 0.77
N LEU A 183 -5.39 3.69 -0.56
CA LEU A 183 -4.47 2.77 -1.25
C LEU A 183 -3.09 3.42 -1.29
N LEU A 184 -2.10 2.74 -0.72
CA LEU A 184 -0.75 3.26 -0.53
C LEU A 184 0.22 2.61 -1.52
N THR A 185 0.60 3.35 -2.55
CA THR A 185 1.73 3.05 -3.42
C THR A 185 3.01 3.65 -2.86
N GLU A 186 4.17 3.19 -3.33
CA GLU A 186 5.48 3.62 -2.83
C GLU A 186 5.67 5.15 -2.84
N ASP A 187 5.27 5.81 -3.93
CA ASP A 187 5.32 7.26 -4.08
C ASP A 187 4.40 8.00 -3.08
N VAL A 188 3.17 7.50 -2.91
CA VAL A 188 2.19 8.06 -1.95
C VAL A 188 2.67 7.89 -0.51
N ILE A 189 3.28 6.74 -0.17
CA ILE A 189 3.88 6.53 1.16
C ILE A 189 4.98 7.55 1.40
N LYS A 190 5.90 7.68 0.45
CA LYS A 190 7.02 8.62 0.57
C LYS A 190 6.55 10.07 0.69
N GLU A 191 5.58 10.48 -0.12
CA GLU A 191 4.99 11.82 -0.04
C GLU A 191 4.31 12.06 1.32
N THR A 192 3.55 11.07 1.80
CA THR A 192 2.87 11.14 3.10
C THR A 192 3.88 11.28 4.24
N GLU A 193 4.96 10.49 4.23
CA GLU A 193 6.04 10.58 5.22
C GLU A 193 6.71 11.96 5.18
N GLU A 194 7.09 12.46 4.00
CA GLU A 194 7.70 13.78 3.84
C GLU A 194 6.76 14.90 4.32
N PHE A 195 5.47 14.80 4.04
CA PHE A 195 4.47 15.76 4.48
C PHE A 195 4.32 15.77 6.00
N VAL A 196 4.23 14.58 6.62
CA VAL A 196 4.14 14.44 8.09
C VAL A 196 5.40 14.99 8.75
N LEU A 197 6.58 14.68 8.22
CA LEU A 197 7.86 15.20 8.74
C LEU A 197 7.95 16.72 8.63
N ARG A 198 7.41 17.32 7.56
CA ARG A 198 7.44 18.77 7.32
C ARG A 198 6.42 19.54 8.16
N THR A 199 5.22 18.99 8.33
CA THR A 199 4.09 19.71 8.93
C THR A 199 3.77 19.30 10.37
N GLY A 200 4.26 18.13 10.82
CA GLY A 200 3.82 17.50 12.07
C GLY A 200 2.34 17.13 12.07
N SER A 201 1.69 17.09 10.90
CA SER A 201 0.24 16.89 10.78
C SER A 201 -0.15 15.45 11.10
N VAL A 202 -1.25 15.31 11.84
CA VAL A 202 -1.94 14.04 12.12
C VAL A 202 -3.29 13.96 11.38
N GLY A 203 -3.53 14.83 10.39
CA GLY A 203 -4.84 15.06 9.79
C GLY A 203 -5.49 13.83 9.14
N ALA A 204 -4.70 13.00 8.45
CA ALA A 204 -5.21 11.75 7.87
C ALA A 204 -5.71 10.77 8.95
N GLY A 205 -4.94 10.60 10.03
CA GLY A 205 -5.34 9.78 11.18
C GLY A 205 -6.58 10.31 11.90
N CYS A 206 -6.74 11.64 11.98
CA CYS A 206 -7.94 12.26 12.56
C CYS A 206 -9.19 12.04 11.71
N SER A 207 -9.04 12.04 10.39
CA SER A 207 -10.16 11.84 9.45
C SER A 207 -10.68 10.40 9.51
N GLN A 208 -9.77 9.41 9.51
CA GLN A 208 -10.14 8.00 9.71
C GLN A 208 -10.82 7.79 11.06
N LEU A 209 -10.24 8.32 12.15
CA LEU A 209 -10.83 8.21 13.48
C LEU A 209 -12.25 8.80 13.54
N LEU A 210 -12.46 9.97 12.94
CA LEU A 210 -13.78 10.59 12.87
C LEU A 210 -14.78 9.71 12.10
N SER A 211 -14.38 9.16 10.95
CA SER A 211 -15.18 8.22 10.15
C SER A 211 -15.58 6.99 10.98
N ASP A 212 -14.62 6.38 11.69
CA ASP A 212 -14.86 5.19 12.52
C ASP A 212 -15.82 5.49 13.66
N MET A 213 -15.68 6.66 14.32
CA MET A 213 -16.60 7.11 15.37
C MET A 213 -18.03 7.29 14.84
N GLN A 214 -18.18 7.91 13.66
CA GLN A 214 -19.48 8.12 13.04
C GLN A 214 -20.16 6.78 12.70
N ALA A 215 -19.39 5.83 12.15
CA ALA A 215 -19.88 4.50 11.79
C ALA A 215 -20.27 3.70 13.05
N PHE A 216 -19.44 3.76 14.09
CA PHE A 216 -19.71 3.09 15.36
C PHE A 216 -20.99 3.59 16.02
N LYS A 217 -21.20 4.92 16.05
CA LYS A 217 -22.44 5.52 16.57
C LYS A 217 -23.68 5.10 15.77
N ALA A 218 -23.57 4.95 14.46
CA ALA A 218 -24.67 4.48 13.61
C ALA A 218 -25.01 3.00 13.87
N ALA A 219 -24.00 2.16 14.07
CA ALA A 219 -24.17 0.74 14.35
C ALA A 219 -24.61 0.46 15.80
N ASN A 220 -24.31 1.36 16.74
CA ASN A 220 -24.56 1.22 18.17
C ASN A 220 -25.29 2.42 18.77
N PRO A 221 -26.61 2.57 18.53
CA PRO A 221 -27.39 3.63 19.14
C PRO A 221 -27.33 3.58 20.67
N GLY A 222 -27.07 4.73 21.30
CA GLY A 222 -26.92 4.85 22.75
C GLY A 222 -25.52 4.56 23.29
N CYS A 223 -24.54 4.31 22.41
CA CYS A 223 -23.15 4.12 22.83
C CYS A 223 -22.50 5.40 23.38
N ILE A 224 -21.50 5.21 24.23
CA ILE A 224 -20.61 6.28 24.73
C ILE A 224 -19.18 6.09 24.24
N LEU A 225 -18.30 7.07 24.50
CA LEU A 225 -16.89 7.03 24.05
C LEU A 225 -16.17 5.80 24.59
N GLU A 226 -16.48 5.40 25.82
CA GLU A 226 -15.95 4.24 26.50
C GLU A 226 -16.26 2.94 25.74
N ASP A 227 -17.46 2.81 25.17
CA ASP A 227 -17.83 1.65 24.35
C ASP A 227 -17.04 1.63 23.04
N PHE A 228 -16.83 2.80 22.43
CA PHE A 228 -16.00 2.93 21.24
C PHE A 228 -14.54 2.58 21.53
N VAL A 229 -13.96 3.08 22.63
CA VAL A 229 -12.57 2.79 23.02
C VAL A 229 -12.38 1.29 23.28
N ARG A 230 -13.34 0.63 23.96
CA ARG A 230 -13.30 -0.82 24.19
C ARG A 230 -13.29 -1.63 22.90
N TRP A 231 -13.84 -1.10 21.81
CA TRP A 231 -13.83 -1.71 20.48
C TRP A 231 -12.59 -1.33 19.65
N HIS A 232 -12.26 -0.05 19.54
CA HIS A 232 -11.26 0.50 18.62
C HIS A 232 -9.84 0.47 19.20
N SER A 233 -9.69 0.75 20.50
CA SER A 233 -8.41 0.73 21.21
C SER A 233 -8.55 0.03 22.57
N PRO A 234 -8.73 -1.31 22.59
CA PRO A 234 -8.83 -2.06 23.85
C PRO A 234 -7.72 -1.77 24.87
N PRO A 235 -6.45 -1.53 24.48
CA PRO A 235 -5.39 -1.14 25.42
C PRO A 235 -5.63 0.19 26.16
N ASP A 236 -6.53 1.05 25.65
CA ASP A 236 -6.93 2.30 26.30
C ASP A 236 -8.08 2.16 27.29
N TRP A 237 -8.53 0.93 27.53
CA TRP A 237 -9.52 0.61 28.54
C TRP A 237 -8.85 -0.08 29.73
N THR A 238 -9.11 0.41 30.93
CA THR A 238 -8.67 -0.21 32.19
C THR A 238 -9.85 -0.93 32.82
N GLU A 239 -9.73 -2.25 32.96
CA GLU A 239 -10.74 -3.05 33.66
C GLU A 239 -10.81 -2.66 35.15
N PRO A 240 -11.99 -2.80 35.78
CA PRO A 240 -12.12 -2.53 37.20
C PRO A 240 -11.29 -3.57 37.98
N GLU A 241 -10.43 -3.10 38.88
CA GLU A 241 -9.65 -3.99 39.75
C GLU A 241 -10.60 -4.91 40.54
N PRO A 242 -10.33 -6.23 40.62
CA PRO A 242 -11.15 -7.13 41.38
C PRO A 242 -11.15 -6.67 42.84
N SER A 243 -12.32 -6.31 43.35
CA SER A 243 -12.50 -5.80 44.69
C SER A 243 -11.99 -6.81 45.71
N ASN A 244 -10.79 -6.60 46.23
CA ASN A 244 -10.25 -7.33 47.37
C ASN A 244 -11.00 -6.89 48.63
N GLY A 245 -12.13 -7.53 48.90
CA GLY A 245 -12.65 -7.86 50.25
C GLY A 245 -12.65 -6.80 51.36
N SER A 246 -12.76 -5.49 51.08
CA SER A 246 -12.92 -4.48 52.13
C SER A 246 -14.40 -4.16 52.33
N VAL A 247 -14.99 -4.85 53.32
CA VAL A 247 -16.32 -4.57 53.85
C VAL A 247 -16.24 -3.24 54.61
N HIS A 248 -16.53 -2.12 53.94
CA HIS A 248 -17.15 -0.90 54.49
C HIS A 248 -16.91 0.30 53.55
N SER A 249 -17.72 0.42 52.49
CA SER A 249 -18.24 1.72 52.07
C SER A 249 -19.47 1.50 51.19
N SER A 250 -20.59 2.07 51.64
CA SER A 250 -21.88 2.01 50.98
C SER A 250 -22.03 3.16 50.01
N ILE A 251 -21.52 3.01 48.77
CA ILE A 251 -22.03 3.63 47.55
C ILE A 251 -21.81 2.61 46.42
N ALA A 252 -22.88 2.24 45.71
CA ALA A 252 -22.85 1.30 44.59
C ALA A 252 -22.30 1.96 43.30
N SER A 253 -21.05 2.39 43.33
CA SER A 253 -20.27 2.98 42.22
C SER A 253 -18.81 2.73 42.58
N ASP A 254 -17.99 1.89 41.95
CA ASP A 254 -17.71 1.74 40.53
C ASP A 254 -17.20 0.31 40.27
N SER A 255 -18.06 -0.61 39.85
CA SER A 255 -17.62 -1.87 39.21
C SER A 255 -17.50 -1.72 37.69
N ARG A 256 -17.52 -0.49 37.17
CA ARG A 256 -17.30 -0.19 35.75
C ARG A 256 -15.83 0.13 35.56
N GLY A 257 -15.22 -0.44 34.51
CA GLY A 257 -13.88 -0.03 34.09
C GLY A 257 -13.83 1.44 33.68
N GLN A 258 -12.64 1.94 33.38
CA GLN A 258 -12.40 3.34 33.06
C GLN A 258 -11.44 3.52 31.89
N LEU A 259 -11.50 4.69 31.24
CA LEU A 259 -10.54 5.08 30.20
C LEU A 259 -9.12 5.18 30.78
N SER A 260 -8.10 4.96 29.94
CA SER A 260 -6.70 5.12 30.33
C SER A 260 -6.37 6.56 30.73
N SER A 261 -5.30 6.75 31.52
CA SER A 261 -4.90 8.10 32.00
C SER A 261 -4.59 9.07 30.85
N ARG A 262 -4.17 8.59 29.66
CA ARG A 262 -3.97 9.46 28.48
C ARG A 262 -5.28 9.90 27.84
N MET A 263 -6.31 9.06 27.89
CA MET A 263 -7.65 9.33 27.37
C MET A 263 -8.48 10.26 28.27
N GLN A 264 -8.17 10.29 29.57
CA GLN A 264 -8.81 11.18 30.55
C GLN A 264 -8.24 12.61 30.58
N LYS A 265 -7.16 12.90 29.85
CA LYS A 265 -6.55 14.23 29.84
C LYS A 265 -7.52 15.29 29.31
N GLU A 266 -7.52 16.47 29.92
CA GLU A 266 -8.25 17.63 29.39
C GLU A 266 -7.72 18.01 28.01
N GLY A 267 -8.62 18.41 27.09
CA GLY A 267 -8.28 18.70 25.69
C GLY A 267 -7.89 17.44 24.89
N ASN A 268 -8.37 16.26 25.30
CA ASN A 268 -8.15 15.04 24.55
C ASN A 268 -8.90 15.09 23.20
N LEU A 269 -8.13 15.02 22.10
CA LEU A 269 -8.64 15.10 20.74
C LEU A 269 -9.71 14.05 20.42
N TRP A 270 -9.61 12.83 20.94
CA TRP A 270 -10.59 11.78 20.67
C TRP A 270 -11.94 12.12 21.30
N ARG A 271 -11.94 12.72 22.50
CA ARG A 271 -13.16 13.19 23.15
C ARG A 271 -13.80 14.34 22.37
N GLU A 272 -13.00 15.30 21.91
CA GLU A 272 -13.49 16.41 21.07
C GLU A 272 -14.09 15.92 19.73
N LEU A 273 -13.41 14.98 19.06
CA LEU A 273 -13.93 14.34 17.84
C LEU A 273 -15.19 13.52 18.13
N TRP A 274 -15.22 12.79 19.24
CA TRP A 274 -16.39 12.03 19.65
C TRP A 274 -17.59 12.94 19.88
N ASP A 275 -17.44 14.03 20.63
CA ASP A 275 -18.54 14.94 20.96
C ASP A 275 -19.09 15.66 19.72
N THR A 276 -18.25 15.88 18.71
CA THR A 276 -18.64 16.53 17.44
C THR A 276 -19.14 15.55 16.37
N SER A 277 -18.82 14.26 16.49
CA SER A 277 -19.22 13.22 15.52
C SER A 277 -20.73 12.89 15.58
N LYS A 278 -21.33 12.65 14.41
CA LYS A 278 -22.73 12.25 14.25
C LYS A 278 -22.85 10.74 14.00
N ALA A 279 -24.00 10.15 14.29
CA ALA A 279 -24.28 8.77 13.90
C ALA A 279 -24.56 8.71 12.39
N VAL A 280 -23.55 8.32 11.59
CA VAL A 280 -23.65 8.22 10.12
C VAL A 280 -22.97 6.92 9.66
N PRO A 281 -23.66 6.01 8.96
CA PRO A 281 -23.05 4.77 8.46
C PRO A 281 -22.03 5.09 7.35
N ALA A 282 -20.97 4.27 7.24
CA ALA A 282 -19.83 4.52 6.35
C ALA A 282 -20.22 4.95 4.92
N VAL A 283 -21.19 4.29 4.30
CA VAL A 283 -21.64 4.57 2.93
C VAL A 283 -22.28 5.95 2.70
N LYS A 284 -22.72 6.63 3.78
CA LYS A 284 -23.29 8.00 3.71
C LYS A 284 -22.33 9.06 4.28
N GLN A 285 -21.14 8.68 4.71
CA GLN A 285 -20.12 9.61 5.19
C GLN A 285 -19.41 10.30 4.01
N THR A 286 -18.67 11.37 4.31
CA THR A 286 -17.72 11.94 3.34
C THR A 286 -16.62 10.92 3.05
N PRO A 287 -16.33 10.60 1.76
CA PRO A 287 -15.29 9.65 1.40
C PRO A 287 -13.92 10.06 1.95
N LEU A 288 -13.20 9.11 2.56
CA LEU A 288 -11.81 9.31 2.98
C LEU A 288 -10.82 9.20 1.80
N PHE A 289 -11.25 8.52 0.76
CA PHE A 289 -10.47 8.25 -0.44
C PHE A 289 -11.40 8.48 -1.64
N ASP A 290 -10.93 9.21 -2.64
CA ASP A 290 -11.68 9.51 -3.86
C ASP A 290 -11.10 8.64 -4.98
N GLU A 291 -11.77 7.51 -5.26
CA GLU A 291 -11.35 6.57 -6.27
C GLU A 291 -11.25 7.21 -7.67
N ASP A 292 -12.19 8.09 -8.02
CA ASP A 292 -12.25 8.75 -9.32
C ASP A 292 -11.06 9.71 -9.49
N LEU A 293 -10.81 10.55 -8.49
CA LEU A 293 -9.69 11.50 -8.53
C LEU A 293 -8.34 10.78 -8.60
N VAL A 294 -8.17 9.70 -7.83
CA VAL A 294 -6.91 8.96 -7.80
C VAL A 294 -6.67 8.24 -9.12
N VAL A 295 -7.68 7.56 -9.69
CA VAL A 295 -7.51 6.85 -10.97
C VAL A 295 -7.27 7.83 -12.12
N GLU A 296 -8.00 8.95 -12.17
CA GLU A 296 -7.75 9.98 -13.18
C GLU A 296 -6.37 10.61 -13.06
N GLY A 297 -5.89 10.82 -11.82
CA GLY A 297 -4.51 11.24 -11.56
C GLY A 297 -3.49 10.23 -12.11
N ILE A 298 -3.67 8.94 -11.79
CA ILE A 298 -2.80 7.88 -12.31
C ILE A 298 -2.82 7.83 -13.84
N LEU A 299 -3.99 7.86 -14.48
CA LEU A 299 -4.09 7.78 -15.94
C LEU A 299 -3.43 8.98 -16.62
N THR A 300 -3.55 10.18 -16.03
CA THR A 300 -2.87 11.39 -16.50
C THR A 300 -1.35 11.25 -16.36
N ASP A 301 -0.87 10.78 -15.22
CA ASP A 301 0.56 10.53 -15.00
C ASP A 301 1.14 9.49 -15.97
N LEU A 302 0.35 8.47 -16.33
CA LEU A 302 0.77 7.43 -17.30
C LEU A 302 0.84 7.99 -18.73
N GLU A 303 -0.02 8.95 -19.07
CA GLU A 303 -0.03 9.63 -20.37
C GLU A 303 1.20 10.52 -20.55
N ASP A 304 1.58 11.24 -19.50
CA ASP A 304 2.73 12.16 -19.47
C ASP A 304 4.05 11.49 -19.04
N LEU A 305 4.05 10.16 -18.84
CA LEU A 305 5.19 9.44 -18.27
C LEU A 305 6.47 9.57 -19.13
N PRO A 306 7.58 10.10 -18.58
CA PRO A 306 8.83 10.18 -19.31
C PRO A 306 9.34 8.80 -19.71
N THR A 307 9.88 8.68 -20.92
CA THR A 307 10.31 7.35 -21.43
C THR A 307 11.39 6.70 -20.56
N THR A 308 12.24 7.52 -19.92
CA THR A 308 13.26 7.05 -18.96
C THR A 308 12.66 6.37 -17.73
N GLU A 309 11.51 6.85 -17.27
CA GLU A 309 10.80 6.30 -16.11
C GLU A 309 9.97 5.08 -16.50
N LEU A 310 9.46 5.03 -17.73
CA LEU A 310 8.78 3.86 -18.28
C LEU A 310 9.74 2.67 -18.47
N TYR A 311 10.95 2.90 -18.99
CA TYR A 311 11.85 1.80 -19.35
C TYR A 311 12.37 0.97 -18.18
N GLY A 312 12.64 1.60 -17.04
CA GLY A 312 13.19 0.92 -15.86
C GLY A 312 12.31 -0.25 -15.40
N PRO A 313 11.04 0.00 -15.04
CA PRO A 313 10.08 -1.02 -14.64
C PRO A 313 9.87 -2.11 -15.70
N LEU A 314 9.79 -1.75 -16.98
CA LEU A 314 9.62 -2.72 -18.07
C LEU A 314 10.85 -3.64 -18.20
N PHE A 315 12.05 -3.08 -18.11
CA PHE A 315 13.30 -3.83 -18.17
C PHE A 315 13.43 -4.82 -17.01
N LEU A 316 13.20 -4.36 -15.77
CA LEU A 316 13.30 -5.21 -14.58
C LEU A 316 12.25 -6.32 -14.60
N SER A 317 11.04 -6.04 -15.11
CA SER A 317 9.97 -7.03 -15.27
C SER A 317 10.34 -8.12 -16.28
N LEU A 318 10.94 -7.77 -17.42
CA LEU A 318 11.45 -8.74 -18.40
C LEU A 318 12.64 -9.54 -17.88
N LEU A 319 13.57 -8.88 -17.20
CA LEU A 319 14.73 -9.52 -16.59
C LEU A 319 14.26 -10.58 -15.59
N GLY A 320 13.32 -10.20 -14.71
CA GLY A 320 12.69 -11.12 -13.76
C GLY A 320 12.06 -12.32 -14.44
N LEU A 321 11.25 -12.10 -15.50
CA LEU A 321 10.66 -13.19 -16.28
C LEU A 321 11.72 -14.15 -16.83
N GLY A 322 12.77 -13.62 -17.47
CA GLY A 322 13.79 -14.45 -18.09
C GLY A 322 14.54 -15.34 -17.08
N PHE A 323 14.84 -14.80 -15.89
CA PHE A 323 15.45 -15.57 -14.83
C PHE A 323 14.51 -16.60 -14.20
N VAL A 324 13.21 -16.31 -14.08
CA VAL A 324 12.22 -17.31 -13.64
C VAL A 324 12.16 -18.48 -14.63
N MET A 325 12.16 -18.19 -15.93
CA MET A 325 12.22 -19.22 -16.98
C MET A 325 13.52 -20.03 -16.94
N ALA A 326 14.65 -19.37 -16.63
CA ALA A 326 15.95 -20.01 -16.50
C ALA A 326 16.03 -20.91 -15.26
N GLU A 327 15.55 -20.44 -14.11
CA GLU A 327 15.53 -21.17 -12.84
C GLU A 327 14.77 -22.48 -12.98
N ALA A 328 13.60 -22.47 -13.64
CA ALA A 328 12.79 -23.65 -13.87
C ALA A 328 13.51 -24.76 -14.65
N LYS A 329 14.55 -24.44 -15.44
CA LYS A 329 15.32 -25.43 -16.21
C LYS A 329 16.69 -25.75 -15.59
N LEU A 330 17.37 -24.74 -15.04
CA LEU A 330 18.74 -24.84 -14.56
C LEU A 330 18.84 -25.29 -13.11
N ALA A 331 17.77 -25.17 -12.31
CA ALA A 331 17.79 -25.62 -10.92
C ALA A 331 18.04 -27.13 -10.77
N GLU A 332 17.59 -27.93 -11.75
CA GLU A 332 17.76 -29.38 -11.78
C GLU A 332 19.13 -29.82 -12.32
N ASP A 333 19.89 -28.94 -12.98
CA ASP A 333 21.21 -29.25 -13.53
C ASP A 333 22.31 -29.01 -12.50
N ASN A 334 22.80 -30.10 -11.88
CA ASN A 334 23.86 -30.05 -10.86
C ASN A 334 25.16 -29.35 -11.33
N ASN A 335 25.44 -29.28 -12.64
CA ASN A 335 26.68 -28.69 -13.13
C ASN A 335 26.58 -27.17 -13.34
N LEU A 336 25.40 -26.67 -13.72
CA LEU A 336 25.18 -25.25 -14.06
C LEU A 336 24.41 -24.49 -12.97
N SER A 337 23.69 -25.19 -12.10
CA SER A 337 22.87 -24.62 -11.03
C SER A 337 23.67 -23.63 -10.15
N LYS A 338 24.89 -23.99 -9.73
CA LYS A 338 25.74 -23.09 -8.92
C LYS A 338 26.02 -21.77 -9.65
N LEU A 339 26.42 -21.83 -10.91
CA LEU A 339 26.76 -20.66 -11.71
C LEU A 339 25.53 -19.79 -11.99
N PHE A 340 24.37 -20.42 -12.20
CA PHE A 340 23.09 -19.73 -12.34
C PHE A 340 22.74 -18.94 -11.08
N TYR A 341 22.86 -19.54 -9.88
CA TYR A 341 22.59 -18.84 -8.63
C TYR A 341 23.59 -17.71 -8.36
N GLU A 342 24.87 -17.87 -8.70
CA GLU A 342 25.84 -16.76 -8.65
C GLU A 342 25.43 -15.58 -9.56
N CYS A 343 24.89 -15.87 -10.76
CA CYS A 343 24.35 -14.85 -11.65
C CYS A 343 23.10 -14.18 -11.08
N LYS A 344 22.20 -14.98 -10.50
CA LYS A 344 20.96 -14.51 -9.86
C LYS A 344 21.27 -13.56 -8.70
N ASP A 345 22.18 -13.96 -7.80
CA ASP A 345 22.61 -13.16 -6.64
C ASP A 345 23.27 -11.85 -7.08
N TYR A 346 24.09 -11.88 -8.13
CA TYR A 346 24.69 -10.67 -8.69
C TYR A 346 23.63 -9.68 -9.20
N VAL A 347 22.61 -10.18 -9.92
CA VAL A 347 21.52 -9.35 -10.44
C VAL A 347 20.72 -8.75 -9.29
N VAL A 348 20.34 -9.54 -8.28
CA VAL A 348 19.67 -9.04 -7.06
C VAL A 348 20.46 -7.91 -6.42
N ALA A 349 21.73 -8.17 -6.09
CA ALA A 349 22.59 -7.21 -5.40
C ALA A 349 22.82 -5.93 -6.23
N THR A 350 22.79 -6.04 -7.56
CA THR A 350 22.97 -4.91 -8.46
C THR A 350 21.69 -4.07 -8.58
N CYS A 351 20.53 -4.71 -8.75
CA CYS A 351 19.23 -4.05 -8.90
C CYS A 351 18.75 -3.36 -7.61
N GLN A 352 19.09 -3.91 -6.44
CA GLN A 352 18.80 -3.30 -5.14
C GLN A 352 19.68 -2.06 -4.83
N GLY A 353 20.72 -1.81 -5.64
CA GLY A 353 21.52 -0.60 -5.54
C GLY A 353 20.80 0.62 -6.11
N SER A 354 21.01 1.80 -5.50
CA SER A 354 20.38 3.07 -5.88
C SER A 354 20.67 3.57 -7.31
N SER A 355 21.51 2.87 -8.07
CA SER A 355 21.93 3.28 -9.42
C SER A 355 22.16 2.10 -10.35
N TRP A 356 21.29 1.09 -10.31
CA TRP A 356 21.36 -0.08 -11.20
C TRP A 356 21.37 0.33 -12.69
N ASN A 357 20.73 1.45 -13.05
CA ASN A 357 20.74 2.03 -14.40
C ASN A 357 22.15 2.26 -14.95
N ASN A 358 23.15 2.54 -14.10
CA ASN A 358 24.54 2.73 -14.50
C ASN A 358 25.26 1.41 -14.82
N LYS A 359 24.66 0.28 -14.44
CA LYS A 359 25.21 -1.07 -14.57
C LYS A 359 24.41 -1.94 -15.54
N VAL A 360 23.55 -1.34 -16.38
CA VAL A 360 22.71 -2.09 -17.32
C VAL A 360 23.54 -2.97 -18.25
N ASP A 361 24.68 -2.50 -18.74
CA ASP A 361 25.56 -3.30 -19.60
C ASP A 361 26.08 -4.57 -18.88
N ASP A 362 26.37 -4.46 -17.58
CA ASP A 362 26.81 -5.60 -16.76
C ASP A 362 25.65 -6.59 -16.55
N ILE A 363 24.44 -6.08 -16.26
CA ILE A 363 23.24 -6.90 -16.11
C ILE A 363 22.93 -7.64 -17.42
N CYS A 364 22.98 -6.95 -18.57
CA CYS A 364 22.79 -7.57 -19.88
C CYS A 364 23.84 -8.67 -20.16
N GLN A 365 25.10 -8.45 -19.78
CA GLN A 365 26.14 -9.46 -19.92
C GLN A 365 25.88 -10.69 -19.03
N VAL A 366 25.36 -10.50 -17.81
CA VAL A 366 24.94 -11.62 -16.96
C VAL A 366 23.77 -12.36 -17.60
N TYR A 367 22.78 -11.64 -18.12
CA TYR A 367 21.64 -12.21 -18.81
C TYR A 367 22.05 -13.04 -20.05
N GLU A 368 22.93 -12.52 -20.91
CA GLU A 368 23.49 -13.26 -22.05
C GLU A 368 24.19 -14.56 -21.61
N THR A 369 24.85 -14.52 -20.45
CA THR A 369 25.52 -15.70 -19.88
C THR A 369 24.48 -16.75 -19.46
N VAL A 370 23.42 -16.34 -18.77
CA VAL A 370 22.29 -17.21 -18.41
C VAL A 370 21.59 -17.76 -19.65
N GLU A 371 21.33 -16.93 -20.66
CA GLU A 371 20.77 -17.38 -21.93
C GLU A 371 21.67 -18.43 -22.61
N THR A 372 22.99 -18.21 -22.60
CA THR A 372 23.95 -19.19 -23.14
C THR A 372 23.91 -20.52 -22.36
N MET A 373 23.71 -20.51 -21.04
CA MET A 373 23.52 -21.73 -20.24
C MET A 373 22.29 -22.52 -20.72
N MET A 374 21.22 -21.83 -21.10
CA MET A 374 19.98 -22.47 -21.53
C MET A 374 20.03 -22.99 -22.97
N VAL A 375 20.69 -22.26 -23.87
CA VAL A 375 20.71 -22.57 -25.31
C VAL A 375 21.87 -23.50 -25.66
N ASN A 376 23.06 -23.26 -25.12
CA ASN A 376 24.30 -23.99 -25.43
C ASN A 376 25.07 -24.38 -24.16
N PRO A 377 24.53 -25.25 -23.28
CA PRO A 377 25.16 -25.61 -22.01
C PRO A 377 26.57 -26.20 -22.17
N ASP A 378 26.81 -26.95 -23.25
CA ASP A 378 28.12 -27.56 -23.55
C ASP A 378 29.25 -26.53 -23.73
N GLU A 379 28.93 -25.34 -24.25
CA GLU A 379 29.91 -24.27 -24.43
C GLU A 379 30.42 -23.79 -23.06
N ILE A 380 29.50 -23.63 -22.10
CA ILE A 380 29.82 -23.20 -20.74
C ILE A 380 30.50 -24.32 -19.93
N LEU A 381 30.11 -25.58 -20.13
CA LEU A 381 30.77 -26.70 -19.45
C LEU A 381 32.21 -26.90 -19.94
N LYS A 382 32.47 -26.77 -21.24
CA LYS A 382 33.84 -26.81 -21.79
C LYS A 382 34.68 -25.65 -21.28
N ALA A 383 34.08 -24.47 -21.25
CA ALA A 383 34.64 -23.26 -20.70
C ALA A 383 35.08 -23.39 -19.23
N MET A 384 34.21 -23.96 -18.38
CA MET A 384 34.50 -24.18 -16.96
C MET A 384 35.65 -25.17 -16.77
N LYS A 385 35.64 -26.29 -17.50
CA LYS A 385 36.72 -27.30 -17.44
C LYS A 385 38.08 -26.74 -17.86
N GLN A 386 38.12 -25.94 -18.93
CA GLN A 386 39.35 -25.29 -19.38
C GLN A 386 39.89 -24.25 -18.37
N ALA A 387 39.01 -23.61 -17.60
CA ALA A 387 39.41 -22.64 -16.57
C ALA A 387 40.00 -23.33 -15.32
N GLU A 388 39.53 -24.53 -14.98
CA GLU A 388 40.10 -25.35 -13.90
C GLU A 388 41.45 -25.98 -14.29
N GLU A 389 41.64 -26.31 -15.57
CA GLU A 389 42.87 -26.94 -16.09
C GLU A 389 44.00 -25.95 -16.40
N SER A 390 43.71 -24.66 -16.60
CA SER A 390 44.71 -23.64 -16.97
C SER A 390 44.91 -22.58 -15.89
N ASN A 391 45.93 -22.77 -15.05
CA ASN A 391 46.37 -21.77 -14.06
C ASN A 391 47.02 -20.50 -14.67
N MET A 392 46.81 -20.18 -15.95
CA MET A 392 47.11 -18.86 -16.54
C MET A 392 46.34 -18.59 -17.85
N THR A 393 46.13 -17.30 -18.10
CA THR A 393 45.18 -16.59 -18.98
C THR A 393 45.12 -16.95 -20.48
N THR A 394 43.91 -17.33 -20.95
CA THR A 394 43.38 -17.09 -22.32
C THR A 394 41.86 -17.36 -22.24
N SER A 395 40.91 -16.44 -22.48
CA SER A 395 40.51 -15.56 -23.59
C SER A 395 39.06 -15.97 -23.94
N VAL A 396 38.15 -15.00 -24.08
CA VAL A 396 36.67 -15.11 -24.10
C VAL A 396 36.01 -15.22 -22.72
N LEU A 397 36.19 -16.29 -21.94
CA LEU A 397 35.49 -16.46 -20.66
C LEU A 397 36.02 -15.55 -19.56
N LYS A 398 37.35 -15.38 -19.45
CA LYS A 398 37.97 -14.36 -18.59
C LYS A 398 37.75 -12.92 -19.08
N ARG A 399 36.90 -12.66 -20.07
CA ARG A 399 36.44 -11.29 -20.39
C ARG A 399 35.00 -11.08 -19.94
N ARG A 400 34.14 -12.09 -20.14
CA ARG A 400 32.78 -12.17 -19.59
C ARG A 400 32.81 -12.36 -18.07
N PHE A 401 33.47 -13.41 -17.58
CA PHE A 401 33.60 -13.74 -16.17
C PHE A 401 34.64 -12.96 -15.39
N LYS A 402 35.68 -12.34 -15.99
CA LYS A 402 36.64 -11.55 -15.19
C LYS A 402 36.09 -10.18 -14.80
N LYS A 403 35.16 -9.63 -15.58
CA LYS A 403 34.41 -8.42 -15.21
C LYS A 403 33.39 -8.75 -14.11
N LEU A 404 32.68 -9.86 -14.25
CA LEU A 404 31.83 -10.44 -13.19
C LEU A 404 32.63 -10.79 -11.93
N SER A 405 33.77 -11.47 -12.03
CA SER A 405 34.60 -11.90 -10.89
C SER A 405 35.35 -10.74 -10.22
N LEU A 406 35.72 -9.68 -10.96
CA LEU A 406 36.24 -8.44 -10.37
C LEU A 406 35.15 -7.68 -9.59
N ASN A 407 33.88 -7.79 -9.99
CA ASN A 407 32.75 -7.20 -9.28
C ASN A 407 32.21 -8.08 -8.14
N LEU A 408 32.35 -9.41 -8.23
CA LEU A 408 31.92 -10.39 -7.21
C LEU A 408 32.92 -10.51 -6.05
N VAL A 409 34.22 -10.29 -6.27
CA VAL A 409 35.28 -10.46 -5.25
C VAL A 409 35.58 -9.17 -4.46
N GLY A 410 35.05 -8.01 -4.88
CA GLY A 410 35.40 -6.70 -4.32
C GLY A 410 34.82 -6.34 -2.94
N LYS A 411 34.17 -7.26 -2.21
CA LYS A 411 33.40 -6.90 -0.99
C LYS A 411 33.66 -7.75 0.26
N ASP A 412 34.65 -8.65 0.26
CA ASP A 412 34.94 -9.54 1.40
C ASP A 412 36.13 -9.13 2.29
N GLU A 413 36.78 -7.99 2.02
CA GLU A 413 37.88 -7.49 2.88
C GLU A 413 37.47 -6.25 3.69
N GLN A 414 36.46 -6.37 4.56
CA GLN A 414 36.32 -5.40 5.65
C GLN A 414 35.50 -5.88 6.87
N THR A 415 35.74 -7.09 7.36
CA THR A 415 35.33 -7.42 8.74
C THR A 415 36.28 -8.43 9.40
N LYS A 416 37.25 -7.94 10.21
CA LYS A 416 37.46 -8.31 11.64
C LYS A 416 38.88 -8.02 12.18
N LYS A 417 38.88 -7.53 13.44
CA LYS A 417 39.95 -7.32 14.47
C LYS A 417 40.65 -5.95 14.43
N SER A 418 40.88 -5.20 15.53
CA SER A 418 40.61 -5.33 16.98
C SER A 418 40.90 -3.99 17.69
N SER A 419 40.26 -3.77 18.86
CA SER A 419 40.27 -2.59 19.79
C SER A 419 41.63 -2.33 20.54
N PRO A 420 41.78 -1.40 21.52
CA PRO A 420 41.73 0.08 21.52
C PRO A 420 42.99 0.77 22.14
N ARG A 421 43.24 2.08 21.88
CA ARG A 421 43.54 3.17 22.87
C ARG A 421 44.21 4.43 22.26
N ASN A 422 43.61 5.57 22.63
CA ASN A 422 44.17 6.87 23.05
C ASN A 422 44.99 7.80 22.13
N ALA A 423 44.31 8.92 21.82
CA ALA A 423 44.62 10.31 22.22
C ALA A 423 45.38 11.25 21.24
N ASN A 424 44.68 12.38 20.98
CA ASN A 424 45.13 13.74 20.65
C ASN A 424 45.78 13.95 19.27
N SER A 425 45.50 15.00 18.50
CA SER A 425 44.76 16.27 18.66
C SER A 425 44.71 16.98 17.29
N ASP A 426 43.66 17.78 17.05
CA ASP A 426 43.63 19.06 16.31
C ASP A 426 44.00 19.08 14.80
N GLU A 427 43.34 19.77 13.86
CA GLU A 427 42.13 20.62 13.83
C GLU A 427 41.88 20.98 12.33
N ARG A 428 40.61 21.27 11.98
CA ARG A 428 40.07 22.02 10.80
C ARG A 428 39.85 21.29 9.46
N LEU A 429 38.79 21.54 8.68
CA LEU A 429 37.38 21.93 8.85
C LEU A 429 36.78 22.01 7.43
N SER A 430 35.74 21.24 7.11
CA SER A 430 34.54 21.72 6.39
C SER A 430 33.44 20.65 6.42
N SER A 431 32.34 21.05 7.06
CA SER A 431 31.07 20.38 7.32
C SER A 431 30.20 20.30 6.04
N SER A 432 29.19 19.42 5.90
CA SER A 432 28.00 19.39 6.75
C SER A 432 27.09 18.19 6.41
N THR A 433 27.03 17.21 7.31
CA THR A 433 25.86 16.34 7.53
C THR A 433 25.81 16.08 9.04
N GLN A 434 24.94 16.79 9.76
CA GLN A 434 24.73 16.51 11.19
C GLN A 434 23.42 15.75 11.39
N SER A 435 23.59 14.67 12.14
CA SER A 435 22.63 13.68 12.59
C SER A 435 21.65 14.27 13.60
N PHE A 436 20.38 13.90 13.44
CA PHE A 436 19.26 14.23 14.32
C PHE A 436 19.33 13.43 15.61
N SER A 437 19.74 14.06 16.72
CA SER A 437 19.52 13.51 18.06
C SER A 437 19.63 14.59 19.15
N SER A 438 18.68 15.54 19.20
CA SER A 438 18.45 16.39 20.39
C SER A 438 17.20 17.32 20.31
N PHE A 439 16.09 16.90 19.69
CA PHE A 439 14.91 17.78 19.55
C PHE A 439 13.72 17.48 20.48
N PHE A 440 13.79 16.45 21.31
CA PHE A 440 12.77 16.20 22.35
C PHE A 440 13.21 16.79 23.68
N ASP A 441 13.20 18.13 23.76
CA ASP A 441 13.05 18.84 25.04
C ASP A 441 12.79 20.32 24.76
N SER A 442 11.50 20.72 24.67
CA SER A 442 10.97 21.97 25.25
C SER A 442 9.55 22.28 24.76
N LYS A 443 8.59 21.96 25.63
CA LYS A 443 7.32 22.63 25.98
C LYS A 443 6.62 23.57 24.98
N SER A 444 5.37 23.17 24.66
CA SER A 444 4.10 23.86 24.97
C SER A 444 3.99 25.38 24.82
N SER A 445 3.19 25.86 23.84
CA SER A 445 2.22 26.97 23.95
C SER A 445 1.80 27.46 22.54
N LEU A 446 0.68 26.98 21.98
CA LEU A 446 0.12 27.54 20.75
C LEU A 446 -1.41 27.76 20.73
N PHE A 447 -2.12 27.52 21.84
CA PHE A 447 -3.54 27.86 21.94
C PHE A 447 -3.77 29.03 22.89
N ALA A 448 -3.46 30.23 22.41
CA ALA A 448 -3.92 31.47 23.02
C ALA A 448 -3.97 32.61 21.98
N LYS A 449 -4.91 32.55 21.03
CA LYS A 449 -5.39 33.75 20.33
C LYS A 449 -6.91 33.71 20.24
N LYS A 450 -7.54 34.65 20.96
CA LYS A 450 -8.97 34.96 20.90
C LYS A 450 -9.40 35.28 19.45
N PRO A 451 -10.66 35.00 19.09
CA PRO A 451 -11.21 35.41 17.80
C PRO A 451 -11.46 36.94 17.78
N PRO A 452 -11.32 37.62 16.64
CA PRO A 452 -11.77 39.00 16.51
C PRO A 452 -13.31 39.06 16.48
N LYS A 453 -13.88 40.09 17.14
CA LYS A 453 -15.31 40.43 17.13
C LYS A 453 -15.76 40.95 15.74
N PRO A 454 -17.05 40.85 15.40
CA PRO A 454 -17.55 41.18 14.08
C PRO A 454 -17.76 42.69 13.92
N GLU A 455 -17.23 43.27 12.85
CA GLU A 455 -17.61 44.62 12.41
C GLU A 455 -18.77 44.54 11.41
N SER A 456 -19.70 45.46 11.61
CA SER A 456 -21.00 45.57 10.96
C SER A 456 -20.91 45.88 9.47
N THR A 457 -21.73 45.18 8.71
CA THR A 457 -22.08 45.42 7.32
C THR A 457 -22.74 46.80 7.15
N SER A 458 -22.24 47.60 6.21
CA SER A 458 -23.07 48.58 5.50
C SER A 458 -22.74 48.50 4.00
N ALA A 459 -23.81 48.38 3.21
CA ALA A 459 -23.79 48.09 1.78
C ALA A 459 -23.64 49.35 0.93
N THR A 460 -22.99 49.26 -0.24
CA THR A 460 -23.54 49.42 -1.61
C THR A 460 -22.43 49.58 -2.68
N PRO A 461 -22.73 49.33 -3.98
CA PRO A 461 -21.77 48.80 -4.97
C PRO A 461 -21.38 49.80 -6.09
N VAL A 462 -20.21 49.59 -6.72
CA VAL A 462 -19.81 50.10 -8.05
C VAL A 462 -18.76 49.13 -8.62
N GLU A 463 -19.08 48.25 -9.58
CA GLU A 463 -19.03 48.39 -11.05
C GLU A 463 -17.62 48.45 -11.71
N ASN A 464 -17.38 47.45 -12.59
CA ASN A 464 -16.62 47.44 -13.84
C ASN A 464 -15.08 47.32 -13.89
N GLY A 465 -14.61 46.35 -14.70
CA GLY A 465 -13.32 46.44 -15.41
C GLY A 465 -12.61 45.13 -15.79
N TRP A 466 -12.94 44.58 -16.96
CA TRP A 466 -12.23 43.66 -17.88
C TRP A 466 -10.67 43.58 -17.74
N THR A 467 -9.93 42.53 -18.14
CA THR A 467 -9.96 41.70 -19.37
C THR A 467 -8.88 40.60 -19.29
N LEU A 468 -9.08 39.50 -20.03
CA LEU A 468 -8.06 38.52 -20.46
C LEU A 468 -6.88 39.17 -21.21
N VAL A 469 -5.66 38.67 -20.97
CA VAL A 469 -4.73 38.09 -21.95
C VAL A 469 -4.05 36.89 -21.30
#